data_AF-A0A1E3HK33-F1
#
_entry.id   AF-A0A1E3HK33-F1
#
_cell.length_a   1.000
_cell.length_b   1.000
_cell.length_c   1.000
_cell.angle_alpha   90.00
_cell.angle_beta   90.00
_cell.angle_gamma   90.00
#
_symmetry.space_group_name_H-M   'P 1'
#
loop_
_entity.id
_entity.type
_entity.pdbx_description
1 polymer ?
#
loop_
_entity_poly.entity_id
_entity_poly.type
_entity_poly.pdbx_seq_one_letter_code
_entity_poly.pdbx_strand_id
1 'polypeptide(L)'
;MAPTAPKGKGKAPVAVHDESKSIRAQSKKDKPKQDSADKSALSKDVQKAVLANPLTVPWPNIPKYLQDNVLHLCNELVPSHVADYHVLRARCQQSDKRRRRAQEHKAKNPPKDEDATMSEPESESAETGQKRKRPTASAKTATTSGPPEKPEILSHLVMGINEVIKGLETQIDDLKLQLLVMGDTLNGNQPGKPGKPDLLPTAPRSPSPSSEGDVEDLSDPAPAPKKKAPPITFIIVPLLSINPQSLVSPIPSYCATYNALAYQHAQLSKILQTRLKKEKWADVMGEEREEVRVVPLGAVEKEMAEIVGLRRLACLGIRESHPDVSRLQELLPKAKLPPPRHSITLPFPTSSLTVHTGRQSSSNPPNSAFSNPQNLPPVTYAALHIKGIQTKQPADGNSRKAKRLQEVRGKREEAKARKVEAKKAGKGKGSKGEKNGKGKKWTAAQVEKTA
;
A
#
# COMPACT_ATOMS: atom_id res chain seq x y z
N MET A 1 47.24 8.05 -41.88
CA MET A 1 47.15 7.28 -40.62
C MET A 1 46.35 6.02 -40.90
N ALA A 2 47.00 4.86 -40.81
CA ALA A 2 46.47 3.56 -41.21
C ALA A 2 45.62 2.92 -40.09
N PRO A 3 44.55 2.17 -40.40
CA PRO A 3 43.85 1.35 -39.41
C PRO A 3 44.48 -0.03 -39.29
N THR A 4 44.95 -0.37 -38.09
CA THR A 4 45.44 -1.69 -37.71
C THR A 4 44.29 -2.61 -37.28
N ALA A 5 44.20 -3.78 -37.90
CA ALA A 5 43.29 -4.87 -37.53
C ALA A 5 43.84 -5.72 -36.37
N PRO A 6 43.00 -6.24 -35.46
CA PRO A 6 43.41 -7.29 -34.53
C PRO A 6 43.13 -8.70 -35.07
N LYS A 7 44.19 -9.52 -35.12
CA LYS A 7 44.18 -10.99 -35.28
C LYS A 7 44.20 -11.67 -33.91
N GLY A 8 43.51 -12.81 -33.79
CA GLY A 8 43.73 -13.83 -32.74
C GLY A 8 42.42 -14.51 -32.31
N LYS A 9 41.93 -15.58 -32.96
CA LYS A 9 42.31 -17.00 -32.81
C LYS A 9 42.30 -17.52 -31.36
N GLY A 10 41.21 -18.19 -31.01
CA GLY A 10 41.09 -19.16 -29.92
C GLY A 10 39.88 -20.06 -30.17
N LYS A 11 40.07 -21.17 -30.91
CA LYS A 11 39.05 -22.23 -31.06
C LYS A 11 39.06 -23.07 -29.79
N ALA A 12 37.99 -23.01 -29.00
CA ALA A 12 37.73 -23.98 -27.94
C ALA A 12 37.20 -25.29 -28.56
N PRO A 13 37.61 -26.48 -28.09
CA PRO A 13 37.05 -27.74 -28.55
C PRO A 13 35.60 -27.87 -28.08
N VAL A 14 34.70 -28.08 -29.04
CA VAL A 14 33.30 -28.45 -28.81
C VAL A 14 33.27 -29.86 -28.24
N ALA A 15 33.05 -29.98 -26.94
CA ALA A 15 32.74 -31.24 -26.29
C ALA A 15 31.29 -31.62 -26.68
N VAL A 16 31.18 -32.62 -27.56
CA VAL A 16 29.92 -33.28 -27.88
C VAL A 16 29.50 -34.07 -26.64
N HIS A 17 28.50 -33.54 -25.92
CA HIS A 17 27.87 -34.24 -24.80
C HIS A 17 26.82 -35.20 -25.36
N ASP A 18 27.08 -36.50 -25.19
CA ASP A 18 26.21 -37.61 -25.58
C ASP A 18 24.93 -37.63 -24.70
N GLU A 19 23.80 -37.19 -25.25
CA GLU A 19 22.49 -37.04 -24.58
C GLU A 19 21.66 -38.33 -24.54
N SER A 20 22.26 -39.46 -24.16
CA SER A 20 21.52 -40.74 -24.11
C SER A 20 21.70 -41.56 -22.83
N LYS A 21 22.13 -40.92 -21.73
CA LYS A 21 22.19 -41.57 -20.40
C LYS A 21 21.18 -40.96 -19.43
N SER A 22 20.03 -41.61 -19.32
CA SER A 22 19.04 -41.46 -18.26
C SER A 22 19.71 -41.30 -16.88
N ILE A 23 19.40 -40.18 -16.21
CA ILE A 23 19.86 -39.75 -14.87
C ILE A 23 19.51 -40.79 -13.77
N ARG A 24 18.74 -41.83 -14.07
CA ARG A 24 18.21 -42.77 -13.07
C ARG A 24 19.17 -43.89 -12.67
N ALA A 25 20.28 -44.13 -13.40
CA ALA A 25 21.03 -45.39 -13.26
C ALA A 25 22.39 -45.31 -12.53
N GLN A 26 22.95 -44.14 -12.20
CA GLN A 26 24.35 -44.07 -11.73
C GLN A 26 24.58 -43.82 -10.22
N SER A 27 23.58 -43.85 -9.35
CA SER A 27 23.78 -43.50 -7.91
C SER A 27 24.08 -44.66 -6.94
N LYS A 28 24.42 -45.87 -7.41
CA LYS A 28 24.53 -47.06 -6.54
C LYS A 28 25.93 -47.62 -6.27
N LYS A 29 27.02 -47.01 -6.73
CA LYS A 29 28.37 -47.51 -6.43
C LYS A 29 29.16 -46.45 -5.67
N ASP A 30 29.68 -46.88 -4.52
CA ASP A 30 30.67 -46.19 -3.68
C ASP A 30 30.13 -45.07 -2.77
N LYS A 31 29.47 -45.49 -1.67
CA LYS A 31 29.46 -44.72 -0.42
C LYS A 31 30.26 -45.47 0.65
N PRO A 32 31.35 -44.89 1.19
CA PRO A 32 32.07 -45.48 2.32
C PRO A 32 31.13 -45.63 3.53
N LYS A 33 31.29 -46.71 4.29
CA LYS A 33 30.64 -46.97 5.58
C LYS A 33 31.14 -45.94 6.61
N GLN A 34 30.63 -44.72 6.54
CA GLN A 34 30.76 -43.73 7.59
C GLN A 34 29.59 -43.90 8.57
N ASP A 35 29.89 -43.88 9.86
CA ASP A 35 29.03 -44.31 10.96
C ASP A 35 27.57 -43.84 10.85
N SER A 36 26.65 -44.78 11.01
CA SER A 36 25.21 -44.66 10.74
C SER A 36 24.44 -43.79 11.74
N ALA A 37 25.09 -43.21 12.74
CA ALA A 37 24.43 -42.55 13.87
C ALA A 37 23.85 -41.16 13.54
N ASP A 38 24.43 -40.41 12.59
CA ASP A 38 24.04 -39.02 12.34
C ASP A 38 23.28 -38.75 11.03
N LYS A 39 22.77 -39.81 10.38
CA LYS A 39 21.94 -39.65 9.16
C LYS A 39 20.65 -38.86 9.40
N SER A 40 20.16 -38.83 10.64
CA SER A 40 18.97 -38.06 11.03
C SER A 40 19.19 -36.54 11.02
N ALA A 41 20.44 -36.07 11.01
CA ALA A 41 20.81 -34.66 10.94
C ALA A 41 21.01 -34.15 9.50
N LEU A 42 21.14 -35.05 8.52
CA LEU A 42 21.36 -34.68 7.13
C LEU A 42 20.06 -34.18 6.48
N SER A 43 20.09 -32.94 5.96
CA SER A 43 19.03 -32.40 5.09
C SER A 43 19.50 -32.41 3.64
N LYS A 44 18.62 -32.84 2.73
CA LYS A 44 18.81 -32.68 1.28
C LYS A 44 18.20 -31.35 0.85
N ASP A 45 18.92 -30.59 0.05
CA ASP A 45 18.36 -29.41 -0.60
C ASP A 45 17.50 -29.86 -1.78
N VAL A 46 16.25 -29.41 -1.78
CA VAL A 46 15.24 -29.72 -2.80
C VAL A 46 14.76 -28.42 -3.40
N GLN A 47 14.94 -28.26 -4.71
CA GLN A 47 14.39 -27.13 -5.45
C GLN A 47 12.91 -27.40 -5.78
N LYS A 48 12.03 -26.50 -5.36
CA LYS A 48 10.61 -26.52 -5.69
C LYS A 48 10.31 -25.45 -6.71
N ALA A 49 9.65 -25.82 -7.80
CA ALA A 49 9.13 -24.86 -8.76
C ALA A 49 7.98 -24.07 -8.14
N VAL A 50 8.05 -22.74 -8.23
CA VAL A 50 7.03 -21.80 -7.77
C VAL A 50 6.75 -20.82 -8.89
N LEU A 51 5.48 -20.69 -9.26
CA LEU A 51 5.06 -19.72 -10.26
C LEU A 51 5.27 -18.30 -9.72
N ALA A 52 6.10 -17.50 -10.40
CA ALA A 52 6.20 -16.08 -10.10
C ALA A 52 4.99 -15.37 -10.71
N ASN A 53 4.39 -14.45 -9.97
CA ASN A 53 3.30 -13.64 -10.50
C ASN A 53 3.80 -12.78 -11.68
N PRO A 54 3.38 -13.04 -12.93
CA PRO A 54 3.85 -12.30 -14.11
C PRO A 54 3.30 -10.87 -14.16
N LEU A 55 2.32 -10.54 -13.30
CA LEU A 55 1.71 -9.22 -13.17
C LEU A 55 2.42 -8.35 -12.11
N THR A 56 3.53 -8.83 -11.55
CA THR A 56 4.30 -8.04 -10.59
C THR A 56 5.00 -6.92 -11.34
N VAL A 57 4.63 -5.69 -11.06
CA VAL A 57 5.25 -4.50 -11.64
C VAL A 57 6.56 -4.23 -10.89
N PRO A 58 7.72 -4.29 -11.55
CA PRO A 58 8.99 -4.00 -10.91
C PRO A 58 9.08 -2.49 -10.59
N TRP A 59 9.82 -2.15 -9.54
CA TRP A 59 10.22 -0.77 -9.30
C TRP A 59 11.15 -0.28 -10.42
N PRO A 60 11.00 0.97 -10.89
CA PRO A 60 11.93 1.51 -11.87
C PRO A 60 13.32 1.64 -11.25
N ASN A 61 14.36 1.34 -12.02
CA ASN A 61 15.74 1.47 -11.57
C ASN A 61 16.27 2.85 -11.93
N ILE A 62 16.50 3.70 -10.93
CA ILE A 62 17.01 5.06 -11.12
C ILE A 62 18.48 5.12 -10.65
N PRO A 63 19.40 5.59 -11.50
CA PRO A 63 20.79 5.83 -11.11
C PRO A 63 20.89 6.77 -9.90
N LYS A 64 21.86 6.51 -9.02
CA LYS A 64 22.03 7.24 -7.76
C LYS A 64 22.12 8.77 -7.95
N TYR A 65 22.87 9.25 -8.93
CA TYR A 65 23.01 10.69 -9.19
C TYR A 65 21.67 11.38 -9.51
N LEU A 66 20.72 10.69 -10.14
CA LEU A 66 19.36 11.23 -10.36
C LEU A 66 18.56 11.23 -9.06
N GLN A 67 18.72 10.22 -8.20
CA GLN A 67 18.07 10.21 -6.89
C GLN A 67 18.55 11.39 -6.05
N ASP A 68 19.85 11.67 -6.04
CA ASP A 68 20.46 12.78 -5.32
C ASP A 68 19.95 14.14 -5.87
N ASN A 69 19.89 14.29 -7.20
CA ASN A 69 19.34 15.49 -7.84
C ASN A 69 17.84 15.70 -7.54
N VAL A 70 17.04 14.63 -7.54
CA VAL A 70 15.61 14.72 -7.16
C VAL A 70 15.47 15.14 -5.70
N LEU A 71 16.32 14.62 -4.82
CA LEU A 71 16.32 15.01 -3.41
C LEU A 71 16.67 16.50 -3.22
N HIS A 72 17.65 17.01 -3.97
CA HIS A 72 17.93 18.45 -3.99
C HIS A 72 16.73 19.26 -4.48
N LEU A 73 16.09 18.82 -5.56
CA LEU A 73 14.90 19.46 -6.11
C LEU A 73 13.71 19.41 -5.13
N CYS A 74 13.60 18.38 -4.27
CA CYS A 74 12.57 18.33 -3.22
C CYS A 74 12.63 19.52 -2.26
N ASN A 75 13.80 20.13 -2.02
CA ASN A 75 13.92 21.34 -1.21
C ASN A 75 13.29 22.57 -1.91
N GLU A 76 13.33 22.59 -3.25
CA GLU A 76 12.70 23.65 -4.03
C GLU A 76 11.18 23.42 -4.13
N LEU A 77 10.77 22.16 -4.35
CA LEU A 77 9.37 21.76 -4.45
C LEU A 77 8.59 21.94 -3.15
N VAL A 78 9.26 21.77 -2.01
CA VAL A 78 8.66 21.96 -0.69
C VAL A 78 9.37 23.09 0.04
N PRO A 79 8.85 24.33 -0.07
CA PRO A 79 9.42 25.46 0.63
C PRO A 79 9.43 25.28 2.15
N SER A 80 10.41 25.90 2.83
CA SER A 80 10.62 25.81 4.27
C SER A 80 9.39 26.17 5.13
N HIS A 81 8.54 27.08 4.66
CA HIS A 81 7.32 27.48 5.37
C HIS A 81 6.30 26.35 5.53
N VAL A 82 6.36 25.30 4.70
CA VAL A 82 5.53 24.11 4.83
C VAL A 82 5.89 23.34 6.10
N ALA A 83 7.18 23.21 6.38
CA ALA A 83 7.67 22.57 7.59
C ALA A 83 7.20 23.33 8.84
N ASP A 84 7.34 24.66 8.82
CA ASP A 84 6.88 25.52 9.90
C ASP A 84 5.37 25.39 10.14
N TYR A 85 4.58 25.36 9.07
CA TYR A 85 3.14 25.14 9.15
C TYR A 85 2.80 23.80 9.83
N HIS A 86 3.48 22.70 9.47
CA HIS A 86 3.23 21.40 10.09
C HIS A 86 3.60 21.38 11.58
N VAL A 87 4.71 22.03 11.96
CA VAL A 87 5.13 22.16 13.36
C VAL A 87 4.13 23.01 14.15
N LEU A 88 3.72 24.17 13.62
CA LEU A 88 2.72 25.04 14.25
C LEU A 88 1.38 24.34 14.39
N ARG A 89 0.90 23.68 13.33
CA ARG A 89 -0.34 22.89 13.34
C ARG A 89 -0.29 21.79 14.41
N ALA A 90 0.83 21.06 14.51
CA ALA A 90 1.00 20.03 15.53
C ALA A 90 0.99 20.61 16.95
N ARG A 91 1.62 21.77 17.17
CA ARG A 91 1.61 22.48 18.46
C ARG A 91 0.19 22.95 18.83
N CYS A 92 -0.53 23.55 17.89
CA CYS A 92 -1.93 23.95 18.08
C CYS A 92 -2.81 22.76 18.43
N GLN A 93 -2.72 21.65 17.69
CA GLN A 93 -3.49 20.43 17.97
C GLN A 93 -3.18 19.83 19.36
N GLN A 94 -1.91 19.83 19.77
CA GLN A 94 -1.53 19.36 21.10
C GLN A 94 -2.08 20.28 22.21
N SER A 95 -2.02 21.60 22.01
CA SER A 95 -2.58 22.59 22.92
C SER A 95 -4.10 22.43 23.05
N ASP A 96 -4.81 22.31 21.93
CA ASP A 96 -6.26 22.10 21.88
C ASP A 96 -6.67 20.80 22.56
N LYS A 97 -5.92 19.71 22.33
CA LYS A 97 -6.16 18.43 22.99
C LYS A 97 -5.96 18.52 24.50
N ARG A 98 -4.95 19.25 24.98
CA ARG A 98 -4.74 19.50 26.41
C ARG A 98 -5.88 20.35 26.99
N ARG A 99 -6.32 21.39 26.28
CA ARG A 99 -7.45 22.24 26.67
C ARG A 99 -8.75 21.44 26.78
N ARG A 100 -9.06 20.60 25.79
CA ARG A 100 -10.24 19.71 25.81
C ARG A 100 -10.21 18.76 27.01
N ARG A 101 -9.06 18.12 27.27
CA ARG A 101 -8.89 17.26 28.45
C ARG A 101 -9.08 18.02 29.77
N ALA A 102 -8.56 19.24 29.87
CA ALA A 102 -8.73 20.06 31.07
C ALA A 102 -10.21 20.47 31.29
N GLN A 103 -10.92 20.80 30.21
CA GLN A 103 -12.37 21.08 30.25
C GLN A 103 -13.17 19.84 30.64
N GLU A 104 -12.86 18.67 30.07
CA GLU A 104 -13.48 17.39 30.44
C GLU A 104 -13.22 17.04 31.92
N HIS A 105 -12.02 17.30 32.44
CA HIS A 105 -11.72 17.10 33.85
C HIS A 105 -12.48 18.07 34.76
N LYS A 106 -12.60 19.35 34.37
CA LYS A 106 -13.38 20.36 35.11
C LYS A 106 -14.88 20.03 35.11
N ALA A 107 -15.39 19.48 34.01
CA ALA A 107 -16.79 19.06 33.90
C ALA A 107 -17.12 17.82 34.75
N LYS A 108 -16.16 16.89 34.91
CA LYS A 108 -16.34 15.66 35.70
C LYS A 108 -16.20 15.88 37.21
N ASN A 109 -15.34 16.81 37.61
CA ASN A 109 -15.17 17.22 38.99
C ASN A 109 -15.54 18.70 39.10
N PRO A 110 -16.84 19.05 39.02
CA PRO A 110 -17.25 20.41 39.33
C PRO A 110 -16.74 20.70 40.75
N PRO A 111 -16.14 21.88 40.99
CA PRO A 111 -15.82 22.26 42.36
C PRO A 111 -17.10 22.10 43.17
N LYS A 112 -17.06 21.24 44.20
CA LYS A 112 -18.12 21.25 45.20
C LYS A 112 -18.08 22.66 45.76
N ASP A 113 -19.11 23.44 45.47
CA ASP A 113 -19.35 24.71 46.13
C ASP A 113 -19.38 24.41 47.63
N GLU A 114 -18.25 24.63 48.30
CA GLU A 114 -18.23 24.64 49.74
C GLU A 114 -18.95 25.91 50.16
N ASP A 115 -20.12 25.64 50.72
CA ASP A 115 -21.05 26.50 51.41
C ASP A 115 -20.42 27.79 51.95
N ALA A 116 -20.95 28.91 51.48
CA ALA A 116 -20.66 30.24 51.97
C ALA A 116 -21.15 30.38 53.42
N THR A 117 -20.35 29.94 54.39
CA THR A 117 -20.54 30.36 55.77
C THR A 117 -19.63 31.55 56.03
N MET A 118 -20.25 32.73 56.10
CA MET A 118 -19.65 34.00 56.50
C MET A 118 -18.86 33.87 57.81
N SER A 119 -17.61 34.33 57.82
CA SER A 119 -16.97 34.94 58.99
C SER A 119 -15.69 35.68 58.60
N GLU A 120 -15.74 37.00 58.66
CA GLU A 120 -14.60 37.90 58.92
C GLU A 120 -14.48 38.11 60.45
N PRO A 121 -13.40 38.72 60.99
CA PRO A 121 -12.03 38.86 60.51
C PRO A 121 -10.95 38.55 61.61
N GLU A 122 -9.70 38.84 61.27
CA GLU A 122 -8.51 39.02 62.14
C GLU A 122 -7.76 37.77 62.66
N SER A 123 -6.57 37.54 62.12
CA SER A 123 -5.35 37.60 62.94
C SER A 123 -4.10 37.63 62.06
N GLU A 124 -3.22 38.56 62.41
CA GLU A 124 -1.80 38.58 62.03
C GLU A 124 -1.13 37.28 62.47
N SER A 125 -0.20 36.76 61.66
CA SER A 125 1.16 36.34 62.08
C SER A 125 1.79 35.31 61.13
N ALA A 126 3.09 35.53 60.92
CA ALA A 126 4.13 34.53 60.65
C ALA A 126 4.21 33.91 59.23
N GLU A 127 5.06 34.58 58.44
CA GLU A 127 6.14 33.99 57.65
C GLU A 127 6.43 32.50 57.94
N THR A 128 6.26 31.61 56.95
CA THR A 128 7.36 30.84 56.32
C THR A 128 6.81 29.92 55.23
N GLY A 129 7.36 30.02 54.02
CA GLY A 129 7.10 29.05 52.96
C GLY A 129 7.00 29.66 51.57
N GLN A 130 8.09 30.26 51.09
CA GLN A 130 8.22 30.73 49.71
C GLN A 130 8.03 29.59 48.70
N LYS A 131 6.77 29.36 48.30
CA LYS A 131 6.43 28.56 47.13
C LYS A 131 6.83 29.39 45.91
N ARG A 132 8.08 29.20 45.45
CA ARG A 132 8.67 29.82 44.25
C ARG A 132 7.67 29.79 43.08
N LYS A 133 6.94 30.90 42.90
CA LYS A 133 6.25 31.24 41.65
C LYS A 133 7.34 31.47 40.62
N ARG A 134 7.65 30.41 39.88
CA ARG A 134 8.60 30.43 38.77
C ARG A 134 8.10 31.48 37.76
N PRO A 135 8.85 32.54 37.47
CA PRO A 135 8.43 33.54 36.50
C PRO A 135 8.45 32.88 35.13
N THR A 136 7.28 32.52 34.60
CA THR A 136 7.10 32.15 33.20
C THR A 136 7.14 33.42 32.37
N ALA A 137 8.34 33.99 32.25
CA ALA A 137 8.69 34.93 31.19
C ALA A 137 8.81 34.15 29.88
N SER A 138 7.68 33.84 29.27
CA SER A 138 7.62 33.46 27.86
C SER A 138 6.97 34.62 27.13
N ALA A 139 7.81 35.32 26.38
CA ALA A 139 7.50 36.43 25.49
C ALA A 139 6.10 36.30 24.88
N LYS A 140 5.22 37.21 25.30
CA LYS A 140 4.05 37.64 24.54
C LYS A 140 4.56 38.51 23.39
N THR A 141 5.10 37.90 22.33
CA THR A 141 5.04 38.53 21.01
C THR A 141 3.68 38.18 20.42
N ALA A 142 2.78 39.14 20.50
CA ALA A 142 1.51 39.15 19.82
C ALA A 142 1.75 39.13 18.31
N THR A 143 1.07 38.23 17.60
CA THR A 143 0.43 38.47 16.30
C THR A 143 -0.37 37.21 15.92
N THR A 144 -1.68 37.40 15.68
CA THR A 144 -2.67 36.45 15.11
C THR A 144 -2.94 35.15 15.88
N SER A 145 -3.83 35.20 16.89
CA SER A 145 -4.30 34.02 17.66
C SER A 145 -5.22 33.06 16.88
N GLY A 146 -5.16 33.07 15.54
CA GLY A 146 -5.93 32.18 14.68
C GLY A 146 -5.22 30.84 14.48
N PRO A 147 -5.94 29.78 14.05
CA PRO A 147 -5.29 28.59 13.51
C PRO A 147 -4.37 29.00 12.36
N PRO A 148 -3.18 28.39 12.22
CA PRO A 148 -2.25 28.74 11.15
C PRO A 148 -2.93 28.54 9.80
N GLU A 149 -2.79 29.51 8.90
CA GLU A 149 -3.33 29.44 7.54
C GLU A 149 -2.60 28.35 6.75
N LYS A 150 -3.35 27.58 5.96
CA LYS A 150 -2.78 26.48 5.16
C LYS A 150 -2.06 27.06 3.93
N PRO A 151 -0.76 26.81 3.75
CA PRO A 151 -0.06 27.20 2.52
C PRO A 151 -0.73 26.63 1.27
N GLU A 152 -0.84 27.44 0.22
CA GLU A 152 -1.47 27.03 -1.05
C GLU A 152 -0.74 25.83 -1.68
N ILE A 153 0.57 25.74 -1.51
CA ILE A 153 1.40 24.64 -2.04
C ILE A 153 0.98 23.27 -1.52
N LEU A 154 0.39 23.20 -0.32
CA LEU A 154 -0.17 21.96 0.25
C LEU A 154 -1.45 21.49 -0.44
N SER A 155 -2.02 22.25 -1.37
CA SER A 155 -3.11 21.78 -2.24
C SER A 155 -2.60 20.99 -3.45
N HIS A 156 -1.32 21.17 -3.80
CA HIS A 156 -0.63 20.53 -4.91
C HIS A 156 0.18 19.29 -4.47
N LEU A 157 0.39 19.12 -3.16
CA LEU A 157 1.14 18.02 -2.57
C LEU A 157 0.22 17.03 -1.85
N VAL A 158 0.48 15.74 -2.02
CA VAL A 158 -0.21 14.64 -1.35
C VAL A 158 0.81 13.87 -0.52
N MET A 159 0.66 13.90 0.81
CA MET A 159 1.65 13.32 1.73
C MET A 159 1.09 12.05 2.39
N GLY A 160 1.88 10.98 2.36
CA GLY A 160 1.56 9.71 3.00
C GLY A 160 0.99 8.66 2.04
N ILE A 161 1.25 7.39 2.36
CA ILE A 161 0.91 6.25 1.50
C ILE A 161 -0.60 6.19 1.22
N ASN A 162 -1.43 6.26 2.26
CA ASN A 162 -2.88 6.11 2.11
C ASN A 162 -3.51 7.23 1.29
N GLU A 163 -3.05 8.47 1.45
CA GLU A 163 -3.59 9.61 0.71
C GLU A 163 -3.17 9.57 -0.75
N VAL A 164 -1.94 9.12 -1.04
CA VAL A 164 -1.49 8.87 -2.42
C VAL A 164 -2.29 7.74 -3.07
N ILE A 165 -2.52 6.63 -2.36
CA ILE A 165 -3.31 5.50 -2.89
C ILE A 165 -4.76 5.93 -3.16
N LYS A 166 -5.42 6.60 -2.21
CA LYS A 166 -6.79 7.14 -2.42
C LYS A 166 -6.84 8.11 -3.60
N GLY A 167 -5.81 8.95 -3.73
CA GLY A 167 -5.69 9.89 -4.84
C GLY A 167 -5.54 9.19 -6.20
N LEU A 168 -4.79 8.09 -6.25
CA LEU A 168 -4.68 7.24 -7.44
C LEU A 168 -5.97 6.46 -7.72
N GLU A 169 -6.62 5.90 -6.71
CA GLU A 169 -7.89 5.19 -6.85
C GLU A 169 -8.97 6.10 -7.44
N THR A 170 -9.09 7.32 -6.90
CA THR A 170 -10.01 8.33 -7.43
C THR A 170 -9.72 8.64 -8.90
N GLN A 171 -8.45 8.83 -9.26
CA GLN A 171 -8.05 9.09 -10.65
C GLN A 171 -8.31 7.90 -11.59
N ILE A 172 -8.07 6.68 -11.11
CA ILE A 172 -8.35 5.44 -11.85
C ILE A 172 -9.85 5.33 -12.12
N ASP A 173 -10.69 5.60 -11.12
CA ASP A 173 -12.14 5.47 -11.25
C ASP A 173 -12.73 6.57 -12.13
N ASP A 174 -12.25 7.80 -12.03
CA ASP A 174 -12.58 8.89 -12.96
C ASP A 174 -12.22 8.52 -14.40
N LEU A 175 -11.04 7.93 -14.62
CA LEU A 175 -10.57 7.53 -15.95
C LEU A 175 -11.35 6.34 -16.50
N LYS A 176 -11.72 5.36 -15.66
CA LYS A 176 -12.61 4.26 -16.06
C LYS A 176 -13.99 4.78 -16.49
N LEU A 177 -14.57 5.69 -15.72
CA LEU A 177 -15.85 6.30 -16.06
C LEU A 177 -15.77 7.02 -17.40
N GLN A 178 -14.70 7.77 -17.63
CA GLN A 178 -14.45 8.47 -18.89
C GLN A 178 -14.28 7.50 -20.06
N LEU A 179 -13.51 6.43 -19.90
CA LEU A 179 -13.35 5.38 -20.91
C LEU A 179 -14.67 4.68 -21.24
N LEU A 180 -15.53 4.45 -20.25
CA LEU A 180 -16.86 3.89 -20.45
C LEU A 180 -17.73 4.83 -21.31
N VAL A 181 -17.76 6.12 -20.99
CA VAL A 181 -18.47 7.13 -21.79
C VAL A 181 -17.93 7.18 -23.23
N MET A 182 -16.61 7.16 -23.39
CA MET A 182 -15.97 7.10 -24.72
C MET A 182 -16.36 5.82 -25.49
N GLY A 183 -16.41 4.67 -24.82
CA GLY A 183 -16.84 3.40 -25.40
C GLY A 183 -18.30 3.43 -25.86
N ASP A 184 -19.21 3.94 -25.04
CA ASP A 184 -20.63 4.02 -25.35
C ASP A 184 -20.91 4.94 -26.55
N THR A 185 -20.23 6.08 -26.60
CA THR A 185 -20.34 7.02 -27.74
C THR A 185 -19.84 6.42 -29.05
N LEU A 186 -18.78 5.59 -29.01
CA LEU A 186 -18.27 4.88 -30.19
C LEU A 186 -19.25 3.83 -30.72
N ASN A 187 -20.01 3.19 -29.84
CA ASN A 187 -21.01 2.19 -30.19
C ASN A 187 -22.31 2.80 -30.73
N GLY A 188 -22.40 4.14 -30.82
CA GLY A 188 -23.61 4.83 -31.27
C GLY A 188 -24.74 4.83 -30.22
N ASN A 189 -24.48 4.30 -29.04
CA ASN A 189 -25.35 4.44 -27.86
C ASN A 189 -25.16 5.87 -27.34
N GLN A 190 -25.93 6.81 -27.87
CA GLN A 190 -25.88 8.17 -27.37
C GLN A 190 -26.28 8.19 -25.89
N PRO A 191 -25.41 8.68 -24.98
CA PRO A 191 -25.78 8.86 -23.59
C PRO A 191 -26.95 9.84 -23.55
N GLY A 192 -28.15 9.35 -23.20
CA GLY A 192 -29.37 10.16 -23.14
C GLY A 192 -30.45 9.84 -24.18
N LYS A 193 -30.26 8.88 -25.11
CA LYS A 193 -31.44 8.24 -25.72
C LYS A 193 -31.97 7.20 -24.72
N PRO A 194 -33.20 7.33 -24.21
CA PRO A 194 -33.84 6.33 -23.34
C PRO A 194 -34.23 5.07 -24.13
N GLY A 195 -33.29 4.49 -24.86
CA GLY A 195 -33.37 3.09 -25.27
C GLY A 195 -32.97 2.27 -24.06
N LYS A 196 -33.93 1.49 -23.53
CA LYS A 196 -33.84 0.49 -22.45
C LYS A 196 -32.45 0.39 -21.78
N PRO A 197 -32.32 0.65 -20.48
CA PRO A 197 -31.06 0.46 -19.77
C PRO A 197 -30.66 -1.02 -19.83
N ASP A 198 -29.81 -1.36 -20.80
CA ASP A 198 -29.16 -2.67 -20.93
C ASP A 198 -27.94 -2.77 -19.98
N LEU A 199 -27.90 -1.90 -18.95
CA LEU A 199 -27.10 -2.14 -17.76
C LEU A 199 -27.67 -3.39 -17.10
N LEU A 200 -27.04 -4.52 -17.38
CA LEU A 200 -27.35 -5.81 -16.77
C LEU A 200 -27.61 -5.60 -15.26
N PRO A 201 -28.80 -5.99 -14.76
CA PRO A 201 -29.14 -5.91 -13.34
C PRO A 201 -28.34 -6.97 -12.59
N THR A 202 -27.06 -6.71 -12.35
CA THR A 202 -26.16 -7.64 -11.62
C THR A 202 -26.09 -7.35 -10.14
N ALA A 203 -26.78 -6.32 -9.65
CA ALA A 203 -27.09 -6.18 -8.23
C ALA A 203 -28.56 -6.53 -8.00
N PRO A 204 -28.89 -7.60 -7.24
CA PRO A 204 -30.24 -7.73 -6.71
C PRO A 204 -30.54 -6.47 -5.91
N ARG A 205 -31.54 -5.70 -6.36
CA ARG A 205 -32.09 -4.60 -5.56
C ARG A 205 -32.53 -5.20 -4.24
N SER A 206 -31.77 -4.94 -3.18
CA SER A 206 -32.24 -5.19 -1.83
C SER A 206 -33.55 -4.40 -1.66
N PRO A 207 -34.64 -5.05 -1.19
CA PRO A 207 -35.88 -4.35 -0.90
C PRO A 207 -35.60 -3.40 0.26
N SER A 208 -35.33 -2.13 -0.05
CA SER A 208 -35.34 -1.08 0.95
C SER A 208 -36.81 -0.72 1.19
N PRO A 209 -37.28 -0.74 2.45
CA PRO A 209 -38.68 -0.44 2.76
C PRO A 209 -38.98 1.00 2.39
N SER A 210 -40.03 1.16 1.59
CA SER A 210 -40.73 2.41 1.32
C SER A 210 -41.28 2.97 2.63
N SER A 211 -40.60 3.97 3.19
CA SER A 211 -41.20 4.91 4.14
C SER A 211 -41.88 6.01 3.32
N GLU A 212 -43.18 5.81 3.08
CA GLU A 212 -44.08 6.91 2.74
C GLU A 212 -44.30 7.73 4.02
N GLY A 213 -44.05 9.04 3.93
CA GLY A 213 -44.34 10.00 5.00
C GLY A 213 -43.09 10.60 5.64
N ASP A 214 -42.53 11.62 5.01
CA ASP A 214 -42.29 12.90 5.69
C ASP A 214 -42.13 13.99 4.63
N VAL A 215 -43.05 14.94 4.70
CA VAL A 215 -43.07 16.20 3.97
C VAL A 215 -42.35 17.21 4.88
N GLU A 216 -41.64 18.17 4.28
CA GLU A 216 -40.86 19.26 4.93
C GLU A 216 -39.43 18.82 5.34
N ASP A 217 -38.34 19.27 4.70
CA ASP A 217 -37.93 20.65 4.47
C ASP A 217 -36.97 20.71 3.25
N LEU A 218 -37.46 21.23 2.11
CA LEU A 218 -36.77 21.25 0.80
C LEU A 218 -36.00 22.56 0.60
N SER A 219 -35.04 22.84 1.46
CA SER A 219 -34.14 24.00 1.30
C SER A 219 -32.67 23.70 1.59
N ASP A 220 -32.24 22.45 1.46
CA ASP A 220 -30.80 22.15 1.38
C ASP A 220 -30.25 22.56 0.00
N PRO A 221 -29.36 23.58 -0.07
CA PRO A 221 -28.81 24.02 -1.35
C PRO A 221 -28.06 22.85 -1.98
N ALA A 222 -28.42 22.53 -3.23
CA ALA A 222 -27.80 21.49 -4.03
C ALA A 222 -26.28 21.48 -3.82
N PRO A 223 -25.68 20.33 -3.44
CA PRO A 223 -24.28 20.26 -3.05
C PRO A 223 -23.43 20.80 -4.19
N ALA A 224 -22.81 21.96 -3.95
CA ALA A 224 -21.99 22.64 -4.94
C ALA A 224 -20.99 21.64 -5.55
N PRO A 225 -20.80 21.63 -6.88
CA PRO A 225 -19.94 20.67 -7.55
C PRO A 225 -18.55 20.74 -6.93
N LYS A 226 -18.16 19.68 -6.22
CA LYS A 226 -16.84 19.60 -5.59
C LYS A 226 -15.80 19.75 -6.70
N LYS A 227 -15.04 20.84 -6.68
CA LYS A 227 -13.95 21.07 -7.63
C LYS A 227 -13.07 19.83 -7.67
N LYS A 228 -12.97 19.19 -8.83
CA LYS A 228 -12.14 17.99 -9.02
C LYS A 228 -10.69 18.36 -8.70
N ALA A 229 -10.07 17.57 -7.84
CA ALA A 229 -8.67 17.77 -7.53
C ALA A 229 -7.81 17.45 -8.77
N PRO A 230 -6.74 18.22 -9.04
CA PRO A 230 -5.85 17.93 -10.16
C PRO A 230 -5.16 16.57 -9.97
N PRO A 231 -4.89 15.84 -11.07
CA PRO A 231 -4.32 14.50 -11.02
C PRO A 231 -2.89 14.50 -10.46
N ILE A 232 -2.45 13.34 -9.99
CA ILE A 232 -1.10 13.12 -9.46
C ILE A 232 -0.22 12.73 -10.64
N THR A 233 0.90 13.41 -10.84
CA THR A 233 1.82 13.13 -11.96
C THR A 233 3.07 12.39 -11.50
N PHE A 234 3.62 12.77 -10.34
CA PHE A 234 4.82 12.14 -9.78
C PHE A 234 4.57 11.60 -8.39
N ILE A 235 5.17 10.44 -8.09
CA ILE A 235 5.14 9.84 -6.76
C ILE A 235 6.58 9.50 -6.35
N ILE A 236 7.06 10.13 -5.29
CA ILE A 236 8.40 9.97 -4.76
C ILE A 236 8.34 9.09 -3.51
N VAL A 237 9.14 8.02 -3.47
CA VAL A 237 9.12 7.01 -2.41
C VAL A 237 10.53 6.70 -1.91
N PRO A 238 10.88 6.95 -0.63
CA PRO A 238 12.16 6.55 -0.02
C PRO A 238 12.20 5.05 0.30
N LEU A 239 12.29 4.22 -0.75
CA LEU A 239 12.05 2.77 -0.75
C LEU A 239 12.89 1.99 0.27
N LEU A 240 14.15 2.36 0.47
CA LEU A 240 15.06 1.63 1.38
C LEU A 240 14.86 1.98 2.85
N SER A 241 14.16 3.07 3.16
CA SER A 241 13.95 3.51 4.54
C SER A 241 12.71 2.87 5.20
N ILE A 242 11.77 2.40 4.38
CA ILE A 242 10.46 1.95 4.85
C ILE A 242 10.52 0.47 5.23
N ASN A 243 10.29 0.20 6.51
CA ASN A 243 10.17 -1.16 7.04
C ASN A 243 8.78 -1.34 7.69
N PRO A 244 7.93 -2.29 7.22
CA PRO A 244 8.18 -3.25 6.13
C PRO A 244 7.92 -2.67 4.74
N GLN A 245 8.68 -3.13 3.74
CA GLN A 245 8.54 -2.72 2.32
C GLN A 245 7.19 -3.13 1.71
N SER A 246 6.47 -4.08 2.32
CA SER A 246 5.13 -4.50 1.89
C SER A 246 4.09 -3.37 1.93
N LEU A 247 4.33 -2.30 2.70
CA LEU A 247 3.44 -1.14 2.74
C LEU A 247 3.47 -0.32 1.45
N VAL A 248 4.61 -0.29 0.75
CA VAL A 248 4.79 0.49 -0.48
C VAL A 248 4.80 -0.35 -1.74
N SER A 249 4.95 -1.68 -1.61
CA SER A 249 4.96 -2.59 -2.76
C SER A 249 3.76 -2.49 -3.71
N PRO A 250 2.53 -2.11 -3.28
CA PRO A 250 1.42 -1.96 -4.22
C PRO A 250 1.50 -0.71 -5.10
N ILE A 251 2.26 0.33 -4.72
CA ILE A 251 2.25 1.63 -5.40
C ILE A 251 2.57 1.51 -6.90
N PRO A 252 3.63 0.80 -7.35
CA PRO A 252 3.90 0.62 -8.77
C PRO A 252 2.76 -0.08 -9.51
N SER A 253 2.06 -1.02 -8.87
CA SER A 253 0.92 -1.72 -9.45
C SER A 253 -0.29 -0.81 -9.68
N TYR A 254 -0.60 0.10 -8.73
CA TYR A 254 -1.64 1.11 -8.92
C TYR A 254 -1.29 2.08 -10.05
N CYS A 255 -0.03 2.54 -10.08
CA CYS A 255 0.44 3.43 -11.15
C CYS A 255 0.40 2.74 -12.52
N ALA A 256 0.78 1.46 -12.60
CA ALA A 256 0.69 0.68 -13.83
C ALA A 256 -0.75 0.50 -14.31
N THR A 257 -1.70 0.33 -13.39
CA THR A 257 -3.14 0.27 -13.73
C THR A 257 -3.61 1.60 -14.31
N TYR A 258 -3.29 2.70 -13.65
CA TYR A 258 -3.61 4.04 -14.16
C TYR A 258 -2.99 4.29 -15.54
N ASN A 259 -1.69 4.00 -15.71
CA ASN A 259 -0.98 4.23 -16.97
C ASN A 259 -1.52 3.37 -18.11
N ALA A 260 -1.93 2.14 -17.84
CA ALA A 260 -2.60 1.31 -18.83
C ALA A 260 -3.93 1.93 -19.31
N LEU A 261 -4.72 2.46 -18.39
CA LEU A 261 -5.97 3.17 -18.70
C LEU A 261 -5.70 4.50 -19.43
N ALA A 262 -4.65 5.24 -19.05
CA ALA A 262 -4.28 6.50 -19.70
C ALA A 262 -3.84 6.25 -21.15
N TYR A 263 -3.08 5.17 -21.39
CA TYR A 263 -2.74 4.74 -22.73
C TYR A 263 -3.98 4.34 -23.55
N GLN A 264 -4.91 3.59 -22.97
CA GLN A 264 -6.17 3.26 -23.63
C GLN A 264 -6.99 4.51 -23.97
N HIS A 265 -7.05 5.47 -23.06
CA HIS A 265 -7.74 6.74 -23.26
C HIS A 265 -7.14 7.52 -24.43
N ALA A 266 -5.81 7.61 -24.51
CA ALA A 266 -5.13 8.24 -25.64
C ALA A 266 -5.43 7.56 -26.99
N GLN A 267 -5.50 6.22 -27.02
CA GLN A 267 -5.83 5.47 -28.24
C GLN A 267 -7.30 5.66 -28.64
N LEU A 268 -8.24 5.57 -27.69
CA LEU A 268 -9.65 5.80 -27.95
C LEU A 268 -9.92 7.24 -28.38
N SER A 269 -9.19 8.21 -27.81
CA SER A 269 -9.29 9.62 -28.20
C SER A 269 -8.94 9.80 -29.67
N LYS A 270 -7.87 9.16 -30.16
CA LYS A 270 -7.51 9.18 -31.59
C LYS A 270 -8.60 8.57 -32.47
N ILE A 271 -9.18 7.44 -32.06
CA ILE A 271 -10.27 6.78 -32.81
C ILE A 271 -11.52 7.68 -32.83
N LEU A 272 -11.89 8.26 -31.69
CA LEU A 272 -13.02 9.19 -31.58
C LEU A 272 -12.83 10.43 -32.44
N GLN A 273 -11.62 11.00 -32.49
CA GLN A 273 -11.31 12.14 -33.36
C GLN A 273 -11.59 11.82 -34.83
N THR A 274 -11.39 10.58 -35.29
CA THR A 274 -11.70 10.17 -36.66
C THR A 274 -13.18 9.93 -36.94
N ARG A 275 -13.99 9.68 -35.90
CA ARG A 275 -15.40 9.24 -36.05
C ARG A 275 -16.43 10.27 -35.60
N LEU A 276 -16.06 11.17 -34.69
CA LEU A 276 -16.96 12.13 -34.04
C LEU A 276 -16.70 13.55 -34.56
N LYS A 277 -17.75 14.38 -34.58
CA LYS A 277 -17.64 15.81 -34.92
C LYS A 277 -16.85 16.57 -33.84
N LYS A 278 -16.06 17.55 -34.25
CA LYS A 278 -15.17 18.36 -33.37
C LYS A 278 -15.88 19.03 -32.20
N GLU A 279 -17.16 19.41 -32.36
CA GLU A 279 -17.97 20.03 -31.31
C GLU A 279 -18.20 19.11 -30.10
N LYS A 280 -18.24 17.79 -30.32
CA LYS A 280 -18.50 16.78 -29.27
C LYS A 280 -17.23 16.27 -28.60
N TRP A 281 -16.06 16.70 -29.05
CA TRP A 281 -14.77 16.20 -28.57
C TRP A 281 -14.51 16.58 -27.11
N ALA A 282 -14.78 17.83 -26.75
CA ALA A 282 -14.52 18.33 -25.39
C ALA A 282 -15.39 17.64 -24.34
N ASP A 283 -16.65 17.37 -24.67
CA ASP A 283 -17.62 16.75 -23.76
C ASP A 283 -17.30 15.27 -23.49
N VAL A 284 -16.87 14.54 -24.53
CA VAL A 284 -16.64 13.09 -24.44
C VAL A 284 -15.20 12.75 -24.02
N MET A 285 -14.20 13.42 -24.58
CA MET A 285 -12.80 13.04 -24.36
C MET A 285 -12.23 13.65 -23.08
N GLY A 286 -12.80 14.73 -22.55
CA GLY A 286 -12.26 15.45 -21.39
C GLY A 286 -10.83 15.97 -21.59
N GLU A 287 -10.13 16.23 -20.48
CA GLU A 287 -8.72 16.64 -20.47
C GLU A 287 -7.79 15.48 -20.84
N GLU A 288 -6.68 15.79 -21.53
CA GLU A 288 -5.61 14.82 -21.77
C GLU A 288 -4.98 14.42 -20.43
N ARG A 289 -4.78 13.12 -20.23
CA ARG A 289 -4.24 12.57 -18.98
C ARG A 289 -2.78 12.17 -19.18
N GLU A 290 -1.88 12.75 -18.38
CA GLU A 290 -0.49 12.33 -18.37
C GLU A 290 -0.29 11.05 -17.55
N GLU A 291 0.67 10.21 -17.94
CA GLU A 291 1.05 9.01 -17.18
C GLU A 291 1.73 9.36 -15.86
N VAL A 292 1.39 8.63 -14.80
CA VAL A 292 2.00 8.73 -13.47
C VAL A 292 3.38 8.10 -13.47
N ARG A 293 4.37 8.82 -12.93
CA ARG A 293 5.75 8.33 -12.78
C ARG A 293 6.09 8.09 -11.31
N VAL A 294 6.77 6.99 -11.03
CA VAL A 294 7.19 6.61 -9.67
C VAL A 294 8.71 6.76 -9.56
N VAL A 295 9.16 7.51 -8.57
CA VAL A 295 10.57 7.81 -8.31
C VAL A 295 10.99 7.11 -7.01
N PRO A 296 11.59 5.91 -7.08
CA PRO A 296 12.20 5.30 -5.91
C PRO A 296 13.50 6.01 -5.57
N LEU A 297 13.55 6.49 -4.32
CA LEU A 297 14.75 7.03 -3.70
C LEU A 297 15.32 6.00 -2.71
N GLY A 298 16.60 6.17 -2.36
CA GLY A 298 17.31 5.33 -1.41
C GLY A 298 16.90 5.53 0.05
N ALA A 299 17.89 5.53 0.95
CA ALA A 299 17.69 5.63 2.40
C ALA A 299 17.54 7.10 2.86
N VAL A 300 16.59 7.84 2.26
CA VAL A 300 16.46 9.31 2.42
C VAL A 300 15.16 9.75 3.12
N GLU A 301 14.45 8.84 3.80
CA GLU A 301 13.19 9.19 4.51
C GLU A 301 13.38 10.33 5.50
N LYS A 302 14.48 10.30 6.26
CA LYS A 302 14.73 11.30 7.32
C LYS A 302 14.88 12.69 6.73
N GLU A 303 15.70 12.83 5.68
CA GLU A 303 15.94 14.11 5.01
C GLU A 303 14.65 14.65 4.39
N MET A 304 13.88 13.80 3.67
CA MET A 304 12.58 14.19 3.14
C MET A 304 11.57 14.58 4.23
N ALA A 305 11.56 13.86 5.35
CA ALA A 305 10.67 14.16 6.46
C ALA A 305 11.01 15.51 7.12
N GLU A 306 12.30 15.82 7.25
CA GLU A 306 12.80 17.11 7.74
C GLU A 306 12.38 18.27 6.84
N ILE A 307 12.51 18.12 5.51
CA ILE A 307 12.09 19.13 4.52
C ILE A 307 10.60 19.47 4.67
N VAL A 308 9.74 18.46 4.88
CA VAL A 308 8.29 18.66 5.01
C VAL A 308 7.89 19.05 6.44
N GLY A 309 8.80 18.97 7.42
CA GLY A 309 8.50 19.20 8.84
C GLY A 309 7.64 18.10 9.47
N LEU A 310 7.73 16.87 8.95
CA LEU A 310 7.06 15.70 9.49
C LEU A 310 8.06 14.81 10.23
N ARG A 311 7.58 13.99 11.16
CA ARG A 311 8.43 13.02 11.85
C ARG A 311 8.90 11.89 10.93
N ARG A 312 8.04 11.51 9.98
CA ARG A 312 8.25 10.41 9.02
C ARG A 312 7.49 10.74 7.75
N LEU A 313 8.07 10.42 6.60
CA LEU A 313 7.45 10.58 5.30
C LEU A 313 7.74 9.39 4.41
N ALA A 314 6.73 8.56 4.18
CA ALA A 314 6.88 7.32 3.41
C ALA A 314 6.54 7.48 1.93
N CYS A 315 5.79 8.51 1.55
CA CYS A 315 5.37 8.73 0.17
C CYS A 315 4.99 10.20 -0.03
N LEU A 316 5.42 10.79 -1.14
CA LEU A 316 5.09 12.14 -1.56
C LEU A 316 4.55 12.11 -2.99
N GLY A 317 3.27 12.42 -3.16
CA GLY A 317 2.63 12.63 -4.46
C GLY A 317 2.64 14.10 -4.83
N ILE A 318 2.93 14.39 -6.09
CA ILE A 318 2.95 15.74 -6.66
C ILE A 318 1.90 15.80 -7.76
N ARG A 319 1.01 16.79 -7.66
CA ARG A 319 -0.06 17.02 -8.64
C ARG A 319 0.44 17.83 -9.82
N GLU A 320 -0.26 17.69 -10.94
CA GLU A 320 0.04 18.41 -12.19
C GLU A 320 -0.01 19.94 -12.02
N SER A 321 -0.85 20.43 -11.11
CA SER A 321 -0.98 21.87 -10.85
C SER A 321 0.16 22.49 -10.03
N HIS A 322 1.19 21.72 -9.68
CA HIS A 322 2.33 22.25 -8.94
C HIS A 322 3.21 23.14 -9.84
N PRO A 323 3.59 24.36 -9.42
CA PRO A 323 4.30 25.33 -10.29
C PRO A 323 5.64 24.79 -10.82
N ASP A 324 6.37 24.04 -9.98
CA ASP A 324 7.69 23.50 -10.33
C ASP A 324 7.66 22.08 -10.90
N VAL A 325 6.49 21.56 -11.30
CA VAL A 325 6.38 20.19 -11.87
C VAL A 325 7.20 20.05 -13.15
N SER A 326 7.33 21.12 -13.93
CA SER A 326 8.10 21.14 -15.19
C SER A 326 9.58 20.83 -14.97
N ARG A 327 10.19 21.33 -13.88
CA ARG A 327 11.59 21.00 -13.53
C ARG A 327 11.78 19.50 -13.28
N LEU A 328 10.79 18.88 -12.64
CA LEU A 328 10.75 17.43 -12.42
C LEU A 328 10.63 16.66 -13.73
N GLN A 329 9.80 17.14 -14.66
CA GLN A 329 9.65 16.56 -16.00
C GLN A 329 10.93 16.66 -16.84
N GLU A 330 11.66 17.78 -16.74
CA GLU A 330 12.96 18.01 -17.39
C GLU A 330 14.07 17.12 -16.83
N LEU A 331 14.13 16.99 -15.49
CA LEU A 331 15.12 16.16 -14.82
C LEU A 331 14.88 14.66 -15.08
N LEU A 332 13.61 14.25 -15.06
CA LEU A 332 13.17 12.86 -15.20
C LEU A 332 12.30 12.70 -16.46
N PRO A 333 12.87 12.84 -17.67
CA PRO A 333 12.13 12.65 -18.90
C PRO A 333 11.65 11.20 -19.02
N LYS A 334 10.60 10.97 -19.80
CA LYS A 334 10.01 9.63 -20.04
C LYS A 334 11.05 8.60 -20.51
N ALA A 335 12.11 9.05 -21.17
CA ALA A 335 13.22 8.21 -21.63
C ALA A 335 14.10 7.67 -20.49
N LYS A 336 14.32 8.45 -19.42
CA LYS A 336 15.16 8.05 -18.27
C LYS A 336 14.35 7.35 -17.19
N LEU A 337 13.11 7.80 -16.98
CA LEU A 337 12.19 7.20 -16.04
C LEU A 337 10.94 6.71 -16.78
N PRO A 338 10.97 5.47 -17.28
CA PRO A 338 9.81 4.91 -17.94
C PRO A 338 8.67 4.76 -16.90
N PRO A 339 7.44 5.17 -17.25
CA PRO A 339 6.30 4.99 -16.36
C PRO A 339 6.08 3.48 -16.11
N PRO A 340 5.74 3.08 -14.87
CA PRO A 340 5.41 1.69 -14.59
C PRO A 340 4.21 1.28 -15.43
N ARG A 341 4.29 0.11 -16.08
CA ARG A 341 3.23 -0.44 -16.91
C ARG A 341 3.06 -1.93 -16.62
N HIS A 342 1.84 -2.40 -16.78
CA HIS A 342 1.56 -3.84 -16.78
C HIS A 342 2.16 -4.46 -18.03
N SER A 343 2.63 -5.70 -17.91
CA SER A 343 3.07 -6.50 -19.06
C SER A 343 1.90 -6.92 -19.97
N ILE A 344 0.65 -6.71 -19.52
CA ILE A 344 -0.57 -7.02 -20.25
C ILE A 344 -1.32 -5.73 -20.55
N THR A 345 -1.68 -5.55 -21.81
CA THR A 345 -2.65 -4.56 -22.26
C THR A 345 -4.05 -5.13 -22.07
N LEU A 346 -4.85 -4.56 -21.15
CA LEU A 346 -6.24 -4.96 -20.99
C LEU A 346 -7.03 -4.60 -22.27
N PRO A 347 -8.03 -5.40 -22.67
CA PRO A 347 -8.99 -4.98 -23.70
C PRO A 347 -9.80 -3.78 -23.20
N PHE A 348 -10.37 -3.01 -24.13
CA PHE A 348 -11.21 -1.86 -23.78
C PHE A 348 -12.39 -2.32 -22.92
N PRO A 349 -12.68 -1.65 -21.79
CA PRO A 349 -13.91 -1.90 -21.07
C PRO A 349 -15.07 -1.37 -21.92
N THR A 350 -15.72 -2.23 -22.70
CA THR A 350 -16.98 -1.93 -23.36
C THR A 350 -18.13 -2.44 -22.51
N SER A 351 -19.19 -1.65 -22.37
CA SER A 351 -20.46 -2.06 -21.76
C SER A 351 -21.04 -3.30 -22.44
N SER A 352 -20.76 -3.45 -23.74
CA SER A 352 -21.03 -4.63 -24.55
C SER A 352 -19.78 -5.52 -24.66
N LEU A 353 -19.43 -6.26 -23.62
CA LEU A 353 -18.51 -7.40 -23.76
C LEU A 353 -19.29 -8.52 -24.46
N THR A 354 -19.21 -8.58 -25.79
CA THR A 354 -19.72 -9.73 -26.54
C THR A 354 -18.80 -10.90 -26.25
N VAL A 355 -19.15 -11.69 -25.23
CA VAL A 355 -18.46 -12.95 -24.94
C VAL A 355 -18.75 -13.87 -26.11
N HIS A 356 -17.79 -13.98 -27.03
CA HIS A 356 -17.77 -15.03 -28.05
C HIS A 356 -17.54 -16.36 -27.33
N THR A 357 -18.57 -16.86 -26.66
CA THR A 357 -18.65 -18.27 -26.31
C THR A 357 -18.57 -19.00 -27.65
N GLY A 358 -17.59 -19.87 -27.85
CA GLY A 358 -17.31 -20.56 -29.11
C GLY A 358 -18.40 -21.56 -29.55
N ARG A 359 -19.67 -21.23 -29.30
CA ARG A 359 -20.87 -22.03 -29.50
C ARG A 359 -21.83 -21.41 -30.50
N GLN A 360 -21.41 -20.41 -31.28
CA GLN A 360 -22.20 -19.98 -32.44
C GLN A 360 -21.92 -20.91 -33.62
N SER A 361 -22.62 -22.04 -33.57
CA SER A 361 -22.87 -22.94 -34.69
C SER A 361 -23.62 -22.19 -35.79
N SER A 362 -22.95 -22.03 -36.94
CA SER A 362 -23.48 -22.35 -38.27
C SER A 362 -25.01 -22.28 -38.47
N SER A 363 -25.57 -21.08 -38.65
CA SER A 363 -26.77 -20.90 -39.48
C SER A 363 -27.01 -19.43 -39.80
N ASN A 364 -26.21 -18.88 -40.72
CA ASN A 364 -26.64 -17.96 -41.77
C ASN A 364 -25.40 -17.38 -42.46
N PRO A 365 -25.32 -17.36 -43.81
CA PRO A 365 -24.28 -16.63 -44.51
C PRO A 365 -24.70 -15.15 -44.65
N PRO A 366 -24.00 -14.17 -44.07
CA PRO A 366 -24.26 -12.78 -44.39
C PRO A 366 -23.41 -12.40 -45.62
N ASN A 367 -24.10 -12.23 -46.73
CA ASN A 367 -23.65 -11.38 -47.84
C ASN A 367 -23.66 -9.93 -47.33
N SER A 368 -22.59 -9.50 -46.66
CA SER A 368 -22.33 -8.07 -46.43
C SER A 368 -20.83 -7.85 -46.43
N ALA A 369 -20.34 -7.36 -47.56
CA ALA A 369 -19.00 -6.86 -47.76
C ALA A 369 -18.69 -5.71 -46.76
N PHE A 370 -17.42 -5.61 -46.37
CA PHE A 370 -16.79 -4.51 -45.64
C PHE A 370 -17.13 -4.31 -44.14
N SER A 371 -17.33 -5.38 -43.37
CA SER A 371 -16.92 -5.30 -41.95
C SER A 371 -15.39 -5.31 -41.89
N ASN A 372 -14.79 -4.12 -41.98
CA ASN A 372 -13.38 -3.93 -41.63
C ASN A 372 -13.16 -4.67 -40.30
N PRO A 373 -12.24 -5.66 -40.24
CA PRO A 373 -11.93 -6.33 -38.98
C PRO A 373 -11.66 -5.21 -37.99
N GLN A 374 -12.47 -5.13 -36.94
CA GLN A 374 -12.27 -4.15 -35.89
C GLN A 374 -10.78 -4.21 -35.55
N ASN A 375 -10.07 -3.09 -35.74
CA ASN A 375 -8.68 -2.93 -35.36
C ASN A 375 -8.61 -3.02 -33.83
N LEU A 376 -8.84 -4.23 -33.30
CA LEU A 376 -8.67 -4.55 -31.91
C LEU A 376 -7.16 -4.46 -31.67
N PRO A 377 -6.72 -3.66 -30.70
CA PRO A 377 -5.31 -3.50 -30.42
C PRO A 377 -4.71 -4.89 -30.15
N PRO A 378 -3.50 -5.17 -30.65
CA PRO A 378 -2.86 -6.46 -30.47
C PRO A 378 -2.73 -6.78 -28.98
N VAL A 379 -3.38 -7.86 -28.53
CA VAL A 379 -3.31 -8.31 -27.15
C VAL A 379 -1.89 -8.83 -26.89
N THR A 380 -1.15 -8.13 -26.03
CA THR A 380 0.20 -8.54 -25.65
C THR A 380 0.12 -9.47 -24.44
N TYR A 381 0.53 -10.73 -24.61
CA TYR A 381 0.60 -11.71 -23.53
C TYR A 381 1.92 -11.62 -22.76
N ALA A 382 1.87 -11.72 -21.44
CA ALA A 382 3.06 -11.77 -20.60
C ALA A 382 3.65 -13.19 -20.54
N ALA A 383 4.98 -13.28 -20.60
CA ALA A 383 5.68 -14.56 -20.42
C ALA A 383 5.50 -15.08 -18.98
N LEU A 384 5.26 -16.40 -18.84
CA LEU A 384 5.19 -17.06 -17.55
C LEU A 384 6.60 -17.32 -17.01
N HIS A 385 6.87 -16.92 -15.77
CA HIS A 385 8.15 -17.15 -15.11
C HIS A 385 8.00 -18.13 -13.95
N ILE A 386 8.71 -19.26 -14.02
CA ILE A 386 8.75 -20.27 -12.94
C ILE A 386 10.09 -20.11 -12.20
N LYS A 387 10.03 -19.82 -10.90
CA LYS A 387 11.21 -19.69 -10.02
C LYS A 387 11.45 -20.99 -9.26
N GLY A 388 12.70 -21.36 -9.05
CA GLY A 388 13.07 -22.48 -8.15
C GLY A 388 13.34 -21.97 -6.73
N ILE A 389 12.53 -22.36 -5.75
CA ILE A 389 12.80 -22.09 -4.34
C ILE A 389 13.53 -23.29 -3.73
N GLN A 390 14.70 -23.03 -3.14
CA GLN A 390 15.44 -24.06 -2.41
C GLN A 390 14.78 -24.29 -1.04
N THR A 391 14.45 -25.56 -0.77
CA THR A 391 13.87 -25.99 0.50
C THR A 391 14.68 -27.14 1.06
N LYS A 392 14.92 -27.13 2.38
CA LYS A 392 15.60 -28.23 3.06
C LYS A 392 14.60 -29.32 3.40
N GLN A 393 14.73 -30.48 2.78
CA GLN A 393 13.96 -31.66 3.12
C GLN A 393 14.84 -32.61 3.96
N PRO A 394 14.36 -33.14 5.10
CA PRO A 394 15.13 -34.15 5.84
C PRO A 394 15.43 -35.34 4.92
N ALA A 395 16.69 -35.80 4.93
CA ALA A 395 17.12 -36.91 4.07
C ALA A 395 16.33 -38.20 4.33
N ASP A 396 15.87 -38.36 5.57
CA ASP A 396 14.99 -39.42 6.04
C ASP A 396 14.01 -38.85 7.10
N GLY A 397 12.73 -38.75 6.72
CA GLY A 397 11.67 -38.26 7.60
C GLY A 397 11.38 -39.20 8.78
N ASN A 398 11.62 -40.50 8.60
CA ASN A 398 11.29 -41.52 9.60
C ASN A 398 12.31 -41.52 10.75
N SER A 399 13.62 -41.46 10.47
CA SER A 399 14.64 -41.34 11.53
C SER A 399 14.51 -40.04 12.32
N ARG A 400 14.17 -38.91 11.67
CA ARG A 400 13.91 -37.65 12.38
C ARG A 400 12.68 -37.76 13.29
N LYS A 401 11.61 -38.41 12.83
CA LYS A 401 10.42 -38.69 13.65
C LYS A 401 10.74 -39.62 14.82
N ALA A 402 11.53 -40.67 14.60
CA ALA A 402 11.97 -41.60 15.64
C ALA A 402 12.84 -40.89 16.70
N LYS A 403 13.81 -40.06 16.28
CA LYS A 403 14.65 -39.25 17.19
C LYS A 403 13.82 -38.27 18.00
N ARG A 404 12.86 -37.58 17.36
CA ARG A 404 11.91 -36.70 18.06
C ARG A 404 11.04 -37.47 19.07
N LEU A 405 10.62 -38.69 18.74
CA LEU A 405 9.87 -39.55 19.67
C LEU A 405 10.72 -40.00 20.85
N GLN A 406 11.99 -40.36 20.63
CA GLN A 406 12.94 -40.69 21.69
C GLN A 406 13.19 -39.49 22.61
N GLU A 407 13.39 -38.30 22.04
CA GLU A 407 13.57 -37.06 22.81
C GLU A 407 12.33 -36.74 23.67
N VAL A 408 11.12 -36.90 23.11
CA VAL A 408 9.87 -36.70 23.84
C VAL A 408 9.68 -37.75 24.94
N ARG A 409 10.07 -39.01 24.71
CA ARG A 409 10.04 -40.07 25.74
C ARG A 409 11.04 -39.76 26.87
N GLY A 410 12.28 -39.39 26.54
CA GLY A 410 13.30 -38.97 27.51
C GLY A 410 12.83 -37.79 28.38
N LYS A 411 12.26 -36.74 27.77
CA LYS A 411 11.69 -35.60 28.52
C LYS A 411 10.55 -36.01 29.47
N ARG A 412 9.73 -36.99 29.09
CA ARG A 412 8.66 -37.52 29.95
C ARG A 412 9.21 -38.34 31.10
N GLU A 413 10.25 -39.13 30.87
CA GLU A 413 10.93 -39.92 31.91
C GLU A 413 11.66 -39.00 32.90
N GLU A 414 12.38 -38.00 32.42
CA GLU A 414 13.03 -36.98 33.25
C GLU A 414 12.00 -36.20 34.10
N ALA A 415 10.89 -35.76 33.50
CA ALA A 415 9.81 -35.10 34.23
C ALA A 415 9.17 -36.01 35.30
N LYS A 416 9.03 -37.32 35.01
CA LYS A 416 8.57 -38.31 35.99
C LYS A 416 9.60 -38.51 37.11
N ALA A 417 10.88 -38.64 36.80
CA ALA A 417 11.96 -38.78 37.76
C ALA A 417 12.03 -37.56 38.68
N ARG A 418 11.99 -36.35 38.10
CA ARG A 418 11.94 -35.08 38.84
C ARG A 418 10.72 -34.98 39.74
N LYS A 419 9.56 -35.47 39.31
CA LYS A 419 8.34 -35.52 40.14
C LYS A 419 8.48 -36.52 41.30
N VAL A 420 9.14 -37.65 41.08
CA VAL A 420 9.42 -38.65 42.14
C VAL A 420 10.42 -38.09 43.14
N GLU A 421 11.49 -37.44 42.68
CA GLU A 421 12.49 -36.79 43.52
C GLU A 421 11.87 -35.66 44.36
N ALA A 422 11.07 -34.79 43.75
CA ALA A 422 10.32 -33.76 44.46
C ALA A 422 9.35 -34.35 45.51
N LYS A 423 8.71 -35.50 45.23
CA LYS A 423 7.87 -36.20 46.22
C LYS A 423 8.68 -36.81 47.37
N LYS A 424 9.89 -37.31 47.10
CA LYS A 424 10.79 -37.82 48.14
C LYS A 424 11.32 -36.69 49.02
N ALA A 425 11.74 -35.58 48.42
CA ALA A 425 12.15 -34.37 49.14
C ALA A 425 11.00 -33.76 49.96
N GLY A 426 9.77 -33.78 49.44
CA GLY A 426 8.58 -33.29 50.14
C GLY A 426 8.06 -34.22 51.25
N LYS A 427 8.35 -35.53 51.21
CA LYS A 427 7.99 -36.48 52.28
C LYS A 427 8.88 -36.39 53.53
N GLY A 428 10.03 -35.72 53.44
CA GLY A 428 10.96 -35.55 54.56
C GLY A 428 10.66 -34.36 55.47
N LYS A 429 9.83 -33.40 55.05
CA LYS A 429 9.36 -32.31 55.92
C LYS A 429 7.89 -32.55 56.22
N GLY A 430 7.65 -33.35 57.26
CA GLY A 430 6.35 -33.41 57.91
C GLY A 430 5.94 -32.02 58.39
N SER A 431 5.11 -31.34 57.61
CA SER A 431 4.28 -30.24 58.09
C SER A 431 2.93 -30.82 58.46
N LYS A 432 2.86 -31.29 59.70
CA LYS A 432 1.63 -31.47 60.45
C LYS A 432 1.10 -30.06 60.72
N GLY A 433 0.30 -29.50 59.82
CA GLY A 433 -0.15 -28.12 59.97
C GLY A 433 -1.12 -27.66 58.89
N GLU A 434 -2.34 -27.37 59.34
CA GLU A 434 -3.29 -26.44 58.72
C GLU A 434 -4.14 -26.92 57.53
N LYS A 435 -5.21 -27.62 57.90
CA LYS A 435 -6.52 -27.51 57.23
C LYS A 435 -7.05 -26.08 57.45
N ASN A 436 -6.70 -25.12 56.60
CA ASN A 436 -7.52 -23.91 56.43
C ASN A 436 -7.22 -23.23 55.09
N GLY A 437 -8.23 -23.15 54.22
CA GLY A 437 -8.07 -22.52 52.92
C GLY A 437 -9.24 -22.80 51.99
N LYS A 438 -10.40 -22.24 52.34
CA LYS A 438 -11.61 -22.18 51.51
C LYS A 438 -11.27 -21.86 50.05
N GLY A 439 -11.77 -22.69 49.14
CA GLY A 439 -11.66 -22.47 47.70
C GLY A 439 -12.28 -21.14 47.30
N LYS A 440 -11.45 -20.22 46.81
CA LYS A 440 -11.91 -19.13 45.95
C LYS A 440 -12.23 -19.74 44.58
N LYS A 441 -13.53 -19.98 44.34
CA LYS A 441 -14.08 -20.18 42.99
C LYS A 441 -13.69 -18.96 42.15
N TRP A 442 -12.85 -19.17 41.15
CA TRP A 442 -12.71 -18.21 40.06
C TRP A 442 -13.96 -18.32 39.19
N THR A 443 -14.74 -17.25 39.15
CA THR A 443 -15.88 -17.14 38.22
C THR A 443 -15.34 -16.86 36.82
N ALA A 444 -16.01 -17.43 35.82
CA ALA A 444 -15.62 -17.38 34.40
C ALA A 444 -15.51 -15.95 33.81
N ALA A 445 -15.95 -14.91 34.53
CA ALA A 445 -15.94 -13.53 34.09
C ALA A 445 -14.56 -12.84 34.06
N GLN A 446 -13.50 -13.46 34.62
CA GLN A 446 -12.15 -12.86 34.63
C GLN A 446 -11.22 -13.35 33.51
N VAL A 447 -11.63 -14.30 32.68
CA VAL A 447 -10.79 -14.83 31.57
C VAL A 447 -10.94 -14.02 30.28
N GLU A 448 -11.99 -13.21 30.13
CA GLU A 448 -12.28 -12.46 28.88
C GLU A 448 -11.56 -11.11 28.75
N LYS A 449 -10.76 -10.68 29.73
CA LYS A 449 -10.03 -9.39 29.68
C LYS A 449 -8.54 -9.48 29.34
N THR A 450 -8.03 -10.68 29.06
CA THR A 450 -6.61 -10.89 28.71
C THR A 450 -6.44 -11.88 27.55
N ALA A 451 -7.21 -11.70 26.48
CA ALA A 451 -6.95 -12.29 25.18
C ALA A 451 -6.90 -11.19 24.12
#